data_AF-A0A920WA70-F1
#
_entry.id   AF-A0A920WA70-F1
#
_cell.length_a   1.000
_cell.length_b   1.000
_cell.length_c   1.000
_cell.angle_alpha   90.00
_cell.angle_beta   90.00
_cell.angle_gamma   90.00
#
_symmetry.space_group_name_H-M   'P 1'
#
loop_
_entity.id
_entity.type
_entity.pdbx_description
1 polymer ?
#
loop_
_entity_poly.entity_id
_entity_poly.type
_entity_poly.pdbx_seq_one_letter_code
_entity_poly.pdbx_strand_id
1 'polypeptide(L)' 'MDRIYLPKEETDRFNYSEEDLRSGLVNDQFKELMIFQTNRARKYFERGFLLSSYLSIRSRACPIALGGMYRTILER' A
#
# COMPACT_ATOMS: atom_id res chain seq x y z
N MET A 1 16.70 0.51 13.09
CA MET A 1 16.35 0.27 11.68
C MET A 1 16.23 1.63 11.01
N ASP A 2 17.00 1.90 9.97
CA ASP A 2 17.06 3.20 9.28
C ASP A 2 16.68 3.03 7.80
N ARG A 3 15.40 2.72 7.54
CA ARG A 3 14.89 2.46 6.17
C ARG A 3 13.61 3.23 5.93
N ILE A 4 13.53 3.89 4.78
CA ILE A 4 12.35 4.59 4.28
C ILE A 4 11.96 3.95 2.95
N TYR A 5 10.75 3.41 2.85
CA TYR A 5 10.22 2.78 1.62
C TYR A 5 9.26 3.68 0.85
N LEU A 6 8.94 4.86 1.39
CA LEU A 6 8.12 5.84 0.70
C LEU A 6 8.96 6.51 -0.40
N PRO A 7 8.45 6.58 -1.66
CA PRO A 7 9.16 7.27 -2.73
C PRO A 7 9.36 8.74 -2.42
N LYS A 8 10.56 9.25 -2.68
CA LYS A 8 10.96 10.62 -2.34
C LYS A 8 10.13 11.66 -3.11
N GLU A 9 9.83 11.37 -4.37
CA GLU A 9 9.02 12.25 -5.21
C GLU A 9 7.59 12.40 -4.65
N GLU A 10 7.10 11.39 -3.95
CA GLU A 10 5.76 11.40 -3.35
C GLU A 10 5.81 12.11 -2.00
N THR A 11 6.82 11.88 -1.16
CA THR A 11 6.98 12.67 0.08
C THR A 11 7.12 14.17 -0.23
N ASP A 12 7.89 14.52 -1.27
CA ASP A 12 8.05 15.90 -1.73
C ASP A 12 6.73 16.47 -2.27
N ARG A 13 5.99 15.70 -3.09
CA ARG A 13 4.69 16.12 -3.64
C ARG A 13 3.65 16.47 -2.57
N PHE A 14 3.66 15.75 -1.45
CA PHE A 14 2.72 15.99 -0.36
C PHE A 14 3.28 16.94 0.71
N ASN A 15 4.46 17.55 0.49
CA ASN A 15 5.16 18.41 1.45
C ASN A 15 5.35 17.75 2.82
N TYR A 16 5.74 16.47 2.83
CA TYR A 16 6.00 15.71 4.05
C TYR A 16 7.47 15.31 4.11
N SER A 17 8.23 15.81 5.08
CA SER A 17 9.68 15.63 5.11
C SER A 17 10.12 14.28 5.68
N GLU A 18 11.34 13.86 5.35
CA GLU A 18 11.95 12.69 6.00
C GLU A 18 12.17 12.91 7.51
N GLU A 19 12.39 14.16 7.95
CA GLU A 19 12.52 14.51 9.37
C GLU A 19 11.17 14.35 10.11
N ASP A 20 10.07 14.78 9.50
CA ASP A 20 8.72 14.54 10.01
C ASP A 20 8.45 13.03 10.10
N LEU A 21 8.83 12.26 9.07
CA LEU A 21 8.71 10.81 9.09
C LEU A 21 9.52 10.16 10.22
N ARG A 22 10.75 10.62 10.43
CA ARG A 22 11.65 10.09 11.47
C ARG A 22 11.19 10.45 12.89
N SER A 23 10.57 11.61 13.06
CA SER A 23 9.98 12.05 14.32
C SER A 23 8.61 11.41 14.60
N GLY A 24 8.01 10.74 13.61
CA GLY A 24 6.70 10.10 13.73
C GLY A 24 5.53 11.08 13.68
N LEU A 25 5.70 12.23 13.03
CA LEU A 25 4.69 13.29 12.97
C LEU A 25 3.50 12.91 12.08
N VAL A 26 2.34 12.64 12.68
CA VAL A 26 1.10 12.36 11.94
C VAL A 26 0.32 13.67 11.73
N ASN A 27 0.60 14.37 10.62
CA ASN A 27 -0.12 15.58 10.20
C ASN A 27 -1.03 15.30 8.98
N ASP A 28 -1.68 16.33 8.44
CA ASP A 28 -2.59 16.15 7.31
C ASP A 28 -1.85 15.81 6.02
N GLN A 29 -0.63 16.31 5.81
CA GLN A 29 0.24 15.92 4.69
C GLN A 29 0.54 14.41 4.72
N PHE A 30 0.86 13.87 5.91
CA PHE A 30 1.07 12.43 6.10
C PHE A 30 -0.20 11.63 5.78
N LYS A 31 -1.37 12.07 6.28
CA LYS A 31 -2.64 11.38 6.01
C LYS A 31 -2.95 11.36 4.52
N GLU A 32 -2.82 12.49 3.83
CA GLU A 32 -3.03 12.57 2.38
C GLU A 32 -2.05 11.68 1.60
N LEU A 33 -0.76 11.68 1.99
CA LEU A 33 0.23 10.76 1.43
C LEU A 33 -0.17 9.30 1.65
N MET A 34 -0.58 8.91 2.86
CA MET A 34 -1.00 7.53 3.17
C MET A 34 -2.28 7.14 2.44
N ILE A 35 -3.26 8.04 2.29
CA ILE A 35 -4.46 7.83 1.48
C ILE A 35 -4.05 7.56 0.01
N PHE A 36 -3.12 8.35 -0.52
CA PHE A 36 -2.59 8.14 -1.86
C PHE A 36 -1.90 6.77 -2.00
N GLN A 37 -1.04 6.38 -1.05
CA GLN A 37 -0.37 5.08 -1.04
C GLN A 37 -1.34 3.90 -0.96
N THR A 38 -2.29 3.97 -0.03
CA THR A 38 -3.28 2.91 0.20
C THR A 38 -4.20 2.75 -1.00
N ASN A 39 -4.61 3.85 -1.65
CA ASN A 39 -5.38 3.80 -2.90
C ASN A 39 -4.60 3.14 -4.04
N ARG A 40 -3.29 3.41 -4.15
CA ARG A 40 -2.43 2.71 -5.12
C ARG A 40 -2.37 1.20 -4.82
N ALA A 41 -2.20 0.81 -3.57
CA ALA A 41 -2.19 -0.59 -3.17
C ALA A 41 -3.53 -1.30 -3.43
N ARG A 42 -4.67 -0.66 -3.14
CA ARG A 42 -6.02 -1.17 -3.47
C ARG A 42 -6.14 -1.51 -4.96
N LYS A 43 -5.72 -0.59 -5.84
CA LYS A 43 -5.72 -0.81 -7.30
C LYS A 43 -4.85 -2.00 -7.71
N TYR A 44 -3.72 -2.22 -7.05
CA TYR A 44 -2.90 -3.40 -7.31
C TYR A 44 -3.56 -4.71 -6.87
N PHE A 45 -4.22 -4.74 -5.72
CA PHE A 45 -5.02 -5.89 -5.30
C PHE A 45 -6.16 -6.18 -6.27
N GLU A 46 -6.93 -5.16 -6.66
CA GLU A 46 -8.02 -5.28 -7.64
C GLU A 46 -7.51 -5.88 -8.96
N ARG A 47 -6.44 -5.32 -9.52
CA ARG A 47 -5.80 -5.84 -10.73
C ARG A 47 -5.29 -7.27 -10.54
N GLY A 48 -4.70 -7.59 -9.39
CA GLY A 48 -4.19 -8.91 -9.08
C GLY A 48 -5.30 -9.97 -9.03
N PHE A 49 -6.45 -9.67 -8.43
CA PHE A 49 -7.57 -10.61 -8.36
C PHE A 49 -8.15 -10.97 -9.74
N LEU A 50 -8.11 -10.04 -10.71
CA LEU A 50 -8.50 -10.31 -12.10
C LEU A 50 -7.61 -11.36 -12.78
N LEU A 51 -6.37 -11.56 -12.29
CA LEU A 51 -5.45 -12.53 -12.84
C LEU A 51 -5.68 -13.96 -12.33
N SER A 52 -6.66 -14.16 -11.45
CA SER A 52 -6.93 -15.48 -10.86
C SER A 52 -7.19 -16.56 -11.92
N SER A 53 -7.81 -16.20 -13.05
CA SER A 53 -8.07 -17.12 -14.18
C SER A 53 -6.81 -17.73 -14.79
N TYR A 54 -5.66 -17.05 -14.71
CA TYR A 54 -4.37 -17.55 -15.21
C TYR A 54 -3.71 -18.56 -14.27
N LEU A 55 -4.24 -18.73 -13.05
CA LEU A 55 -3.75 -19.74 -12.10
C LEU A 55 -4.53 -21.05 -12.25
N SER A 56 -3.81 -22.16 -12.07
CA SER A 56 -4.41 -23.49 -12.02
C SER A 56 -5.50 -23.56 -10.94
N ILE A 57 -6.54 -24.38 -11.18
CA ILE A 57 -7.64 -24.57 -10.22
C ILE A 57 -7.13 -24.99 -8.83
N ARG A 58 -6.06 -25.79 -8.78
CA ARG A 58 -5.48 -26.32 -7.55
C ARG A 58 -4.72 -25.27 -6.74
N SER A 59 -4.12 -24.28 -7.41
CA SER A 59 -3.25 -23.29 -6.76
C SER A 59 -3.92 -21.94 -6.51
N ARG A 60 -5.02 -21.63 -7.21
CA ARG A 60 -5.67 -20.31 -7.21
C ARG A 60 -6.19 -19.86 -5.83
N ALA A 61 -6.64 -20.78 -4.99
CA ALA A 61 -7.24 -20.44 -3.70
C ALA A 61 -6.26 -19.74 -2.74
N CYS A 62 -5.01 -20.19 -2.69
CA CYS A 62 -3.98 -19.65 -1.79
C CYS A 62 -3.69 -18.15 -2.00
N PRO A 63 -3.30 -17.67 -3.21
CA PRO A 63 -3.05 -16.26 -3.45
C PRO A 63 -4.31 -15.39 -3.34
N ILE A 64 -5.51 -15.92 -3.66
CA ILE A 64 -6.77 -15.19 -3.42
C ILE A 64 -6.98 -14.97 -1.93
N ALA A 65 -6.85 -16.02 -1.11
CA ALA A 65 -7.04 -15.92 0.33
C ALA A 65 -6.01 -14.97 0.97
N LEU A 66 -4.72 -15.13 0.64
CA LEU A 66 -3.66 -14.24 1.12
C LEU A 66 -3.90 -12.79 0.67
N GLY A 67 -4.21 -12.57 -0.61
CA GLY A 67 -4.52 -11.24 -1.12
C GLY A 67 -5.71 -10.61 -0.41
N GLY A 68 -6.76 -11.39 -0.15
CA GLY A 68 -7.94 -10.95 0.60
C GLY A 68 -7.59 -10.52 2.03
N MET A 69 -6.81 -11.32 2.75
CA MET A 69 -6.36 -11.00 4.11
C MET A 69 -5.48 -9.75 4.14
N TYR A 70 -4.48 -9.65 3.27
CA TYR A 70 -3.58 -8.49 3.25
C TYR A 70 -4.29 -7.20 2.83
N ARG A 71 -5.29 -7.29 1.93
CA ARG A 71 -6.11 -6.12 1.57
C ARG A 71 -6.81 -5.51 2.79
N THR A 72 -7.21 -6.32 3.79
CA THR A 72 -7.88 -5.80 5.00
C THR A 72 -7.01 -4.86 5.83
N ILE A 73 -5.68 -4.93 5.69
CA ILE A 73 -4.76 -4.00 6.37
C ILE A 73 -4.99 -2.55 5.88
N LEU A 74 -5.43 -2.38 4.63
CA LEU A 74 -5.67 -1.06 4.04
C LEU A 74 -7.02 -0.46 4.46
N GLU A 75 -7.92 -1.23 5.06
CA GLU A 75 -9.27 -0.79 5.46
C GLU A 75 -9.35 -0.36 6.93
N ARG A 76 -8.22 -0.40 7.64
CA ARG A 76 -8.07 0.01 9.04
C ARG A 76 -7.40 1.38 9.11
#